data_AF-A0A8K0I822-F1
#
_entry.id   AF-A0A8K0I822-F1
#
_cell.length_a   1.000
_cell.length_b   1.000
_cell.length_c   1.000
_cell.angle_alpha   90.00
_cell.angle_beta   90.00
_cell.angle_gamma   90.00
#
_symmetry.space_group_name_H-M   'P 1'
#
loop_
_entity.id
_entity.type
_entity.pdbx_description
1 polymer ?
#
loop_
_entity_poly.entity_id
_entity_poly.type
_entity_poly.pdbx_seq_one_letter_code
_entity_poly.pdbx_strand_id
1 'polypeptide(L)'
;MSENPIQAILKTFDSFAHGFQAHLSHLFSDLQTSSSIRSRAPKPLTPEESAILQSVEDVSGPASFAKKKSVTPLTKEDIGRATWTLLHSIAAQFPDQPTRQQKRDAKELMAIISRLYPCKECADHFKEVLK
;
A
#
# COMPACT_ATOMS: atom_id res chain seq x y z
N MET A 1 -20.68 -8.61 42.41
CA MET A 1 -19.54 -8.93 41.53
C MET A 1 -19.94 -8.49 40.13
N SER A 2 -19.42 -7.37 39.65
CA SER A 2 -19.77 -6.78 38.36
C SER A 2 -18.83 -7.32 37.28
N GLU A 3 -19.36 -8.20 36.42
CA GLU A 3 -18.65 -8.68 35.23
C GLU A 3 -18.31 -7.49 34.32
N ASN A 4 -17.04 -7.35 33.97
CA ASN A 4 -16.52 -6.24 33.18
C ASN A 4 -16.80 -6.51 31.68
N PRO A 5 -17.48 -5.59 30.96
CA PRO A 5 -17.91 -5.82 29.58
C PRO A 5 -16.76 -6.13 28.59
N ILE A 6 -15.54 -5.70 28.93
CA ILE A 6 -14.35 -5.98 28.12
C ILE A 6 -13.96 -7.46 28.16
N GLN A 7 -14.23 -8.15 29.28
CA GLN A 7 -13.96 -9.60 29.41
C GLN A 7 -14.86 -10.44 28.50
N ALA A 8 -16.10 -10.00 28.26
CA ALA A 8 -17.00 -10.66 27.32
C ALA A 8 -16.49 -10.54 25.88
N ILE A 9 -15.93 -9.38 25.52
CA ILE A 9 -15.33 -9.15 24.20
C ILE A 9 -14.11 -10.05 24.01
N LEU A 10 -13.20 -10.11 24.99
CA LEU A 10 -12.00 -10.94 24.92
C LEU A 10 -12.34 -12.44 24.81
N LYS A 11 -13.30 -12.94 25.58
CA LYS A 11 -13.77 -14.33 25.45
C LYS A 11 -14.36 -14.64 24.08
N THR A 12 -15.03 -13.66 23.46
CA THR A 12 -15.57 -13.82 22.10
C THR A 12 -14.45 -13.93 21.07
N PHE A 13 -13.37 -13.16 21.23
CA PHE A 13 -12.18 -13.25 20.38
C PHE A 13 -11.42 -14.57 20.58
N ASP A 14 -11.25 -15.05 21.81
CA ASP A 14 -10.61 -16.34 22.08
C ASP A 14 -11.42 -17.51 21.49
N SER A 15 -12.74 -17.46 21.58
CA SER A 15 -13.62 -18.48 21.00
C SER A 15 -13.52 -18.51 19.47
N PHE A 16 -13.36 -17.34 18.84
CA PHE A 16 -13.10 -17.23 17.40
C PHE A 16 -11.71 -17.77 17.01
N ALA A 17 -10.68 -17.49 17.82
CA ALA A 17 -9.31 -17.97 17.58
C ALA A 17 -9.19 -19.51 17.68
N HIS A 18 -9.90 -20.14 18.62
CA HIS A 18 -9.93 -21.60 18.75
C HIS A 18 -10.61 -22.28 17.55
N GLY A 19 -11.60 -21.65 16.92
CA GLY A 19 -12.23 -22.15 15.70
C GLY A 19 -11.30 -22.15 14.48
N PHE A 20 -10.38 -21.17 14.38
CA PHE A 20 -9.40 -21.10 13.30
C PHE A 20 -8.27 -22.14 13.43
N GLN A 21 -7.91 -22.51 14.66
CA GLN A 21 -6.83 -23.48 14.89
C GLN A 21 -7.18 -24.89 14.40
N ALA A 22 -8.46 -25.27 14.36
CA ALA A 22 -8.90 -26.57 13.84
C ALA A 22 -8.87 -26.66 12.30
N HIS A 23 -8.80 -25.54 11.58
CA HIS A 23 -8.78 -25.50 10.11
C HIS A 23 -7.42 -25.07 9.53
N LEU A 24 -6.56 -24.41 10.31
CA LEU A 24 -5.21 -24.00 9.87
C LEU A 24 -4.19 -25.14 9.87
N SER A 25 -4.41 -26.21 10.65
CA SER A 25 -3.55 -27.40 10.63
C SER A 25 -3.56 -28.12 9.28
N HIS A 26 -4.70 -28.11 8.57
CA HIS A 26 -4.81 -28.72 7.24
C HIS A 26 -4.11 -27.91 6.15
N LEU A 27 -4.10 -26.57 6.27
CA LEU A 27 -3.42 -25.69 5.31
C LEU A 27 -1.90 -25.71 5.46
N PHE A 28 -1.38 -25.92 6.67
CA PHE A 28 0.06 -25.99 6.91
C PHE A 28 0.69 -27.34 6.50
N SER A 29 -0.07 -28.44 6.54
CA SER A 29 0.40 -29.75 6.07
C SER A 29 0.62 -29.81 4.56
N ASP A 30 -0.16 -29.06 3.75
CA ASP A 30 0.00 -29.03 2.29
C ASP A 30 1.21 -28.19 1.81
N LEU A 31 1.73 -27.28 2.63
CA LEU A 31 2.94 -26.51 2.31
C LEU A 31 4.24 -27.27 2.58
N GLN A 32 4.20 -28.43 3.25
CA GLN A 32 5.39 -29.26 3.50
C GLN A 32 5.60 -30.39 2.47
N THR A 33 4.67 -30.66 1.56
CA THR A 33 4.84 -31.71 0.52
C THR A 33 5.49 -31.20 -0.78
N SER A 34 5.80 -29.90 -0.90
CA SER A 34 6.57 -29.35 -2.03
C SER A 34 7.91 -28.73 -1.59
N SER A 35 8.68 -29.44 -0.74
CA SER A 35 10.10 -29.14 -0.55
C SER A 35 10.97 -30.10 -1.37
N SER A 36 11.22 -29.76 -2.63
CA SER A 36 12.45 -30.17 -3.32
C SER A 36 13.17 -28.91 -3.81
N ILE A 37 13.51 -28.04 -2.87
CA ILE A 37 14.50 -26.99 -3.08
C ILE A 37 15.84 -27.61 -2.70
N ARG A 38 16.56 -28.05 -3.72
CA ARG A 38 17.94 -28.53 -3.62
C ARG A 38 18.82 -27.42 -3.07
N SER A 39 19.49 -27.76 -1.98
CA SER A 39 20.51 -27.01 -1.26
C SER A 39 21.69 -26.58 -2.15
N ARG A 40 22.10 -25.30 -2.06
CA ARG A 40 23.51 -24.92 -2.26
C ARG A 40 23.89 -23.73 -1.38
N ALA A 41 24.97 -23.93 -0.62
CA ALA A 41 25.54 -23.03 0.37
C ALA A 41 26.12 -21.72 -0.24
N PRO A 42 26.25 -20.64 0.56
CA PRO A 42 26.84 -19.39 0.13
C PRO A 42 28.38 -19.43 0.18
N LYS A 43 29.05 -18.87 -0.83
CA LYS A 43 30.49 -18.55 -0.82
C LYS A 43 30.71 -17.03 -0.85
N PRO A 44 31.76 -16.49 -0.19
CA PRO A 44 31.91 -15.06 0.06
C PRO A 44 32.75 -14.31 -1.01
N LEU A 45 32.32 -13.06 -1.25
CA LEU A 45 33.04 -11.82 -1.63
C LEU A 45 34.29 -11.89 -2.53
N THR A 46 34.23 -11.22 -3.69
CA THR A 46 35.17 -10.16 -4.10
C THR A 46 34.51 -9.18 -5.09
N PRO A 47 34.88 -7.89 -5.07
CA PRO A 47 34.59 -6.92 -6.13
C PRO A 47 35.63 -7.08 -7.27
N GLU A 48 35.34 -6.49 -8.44
CA GLU A 48 36.21 -6.25 -9.61
C GLU A 48 35.71 -6.91 -10.91
N GLU A 49 35.99 -6.21 -12.02
CA GLU A 49 35.89 -6.63 -13.43
C GLU A 49 34.60 -6.33 -14.21
N SER A 50 34.44 -5.02 -14.49
CA SER A 50 34.45 -4.42 -15.83
C SER A 50 34.30 -5.30 -17.08
N ALA A 51 33.57 -4.72 -18.05
CA ALA A 51 33.69 -4.83 -19.52
C ALA A 51 32.59 -5.63 -20.25
N ILE A 52 31.65 -4.95 -20.93
CA ILE A 52 31.67 -4.41 -22.31
C ILE A 52 30.94 -5.36 -23.30
N LEU A 53 29.95 -4.74 -23.96
CA LEU A 53 29.20 -5.05 -25.19
C LEU A 53 29.65 -6.26 -26.06
N GLN A 54 28.66 -6.96 -26.64
CA GLN A 54 28.45 -6.91 -28.10
C GLN A 54 27.07 -7.41 -28.56
N SER A 55 26.49 -6.59 -29.42
CA SER A 55 25.24 -6.67 -30.18
C SER A 55 25.27 -7.72 -31.31
N VAL A 56 24.11 -8.17 -31.81
CA VAL A 56 23.56 -8.00 -33.20
C VAL A 56 22.28 -8.86 -33.37
N GLU A 57 21.11 -8.26 -33.68
CA GLU A 57 20.31 -8.31 -34.95
C GLU A 57 19.75 -9.70 -35.31
N ASP A 58 18.55 -9.95 -35.83
CA ASP A 58 17.41 -9.19 -36.38
C ASP A 58 16.29 -10.25 -36.63
N VAL A 59 15.04 -10.00 -36.24
CA VAL A 59 13.85 -10.54 -36.96
C VAL A 59 12.69 -9.55 -36.81
N SER A 60 12.35 -8.93 -37.93
CA SER A 60 11.09 -8.24 -38.25
C SER A 60 9.88 -8.65 -37.40
N GLY A 61 9.41 -7.72 -36.56
CA GLY A 61 8.05 -7.67 -36.03
C GLY A 61 7.37 -6.38 -36.51
N PRO A 62 6.10 -6.41 -36.97
CA PRO A 62 5.46 -5.24 -37.50
C PRO A 62 5.33 -4.17 -36.40
N ALA A 63 5.72 -2.96 -36.76
CA ALA A 63 5.68 -1.73 -36.00
C ALA A 63 4.71 -1.80 -34.79
N SER A 64 5.28 -1.83 -33.59
CA SER A 64 4.51 -1.63 -32.36
C SER A 64 3.88 -0.26 -32.45
N PHE A 65 2.58 -0.25 -32.75
CA PHE A 65 1.74 0.93 -32.62
C PHE A 65 2.09 1.58 -31.30
N ALA A 66 2.62 2.81 -31.37
CA ALA A 66 2.70 3.70 -30.24
C ALA A 66 1.26 3.83 -29.73
N LYS A 67 0.90 3.01 -28.73
CA LYS A 67 -0.37 3.11 -28.02
C LYS A 67 -0.36 4.51 -27.42
N LYS A 68 -1.03 5.45 -28.10
CA LYS A 68 -1.54 6.66 -27.46
C LYS A 68 -2.32 6.14 -26.25
N LYS A 69 -1.76 6.30 -25.06
CA LYS A 69 -2.49 6.04 -23.81
C LYS A 69 -3.66 7.02 -23.84
N SER A 70 -4.83 6.56 -24.28
CA SER A 70 -6.06 7.30 -24.08
C SER A 70 -6.17 7.52 -22.58
N VAL A 71 -6.08 8.78 -22.14
CA VAL A 71 -6.29 9.15 -20.75
C VAL A 71 -7.75 8.88 -20.46
N THR A 72 -8.04 7.68 -19.95
CA THR A 72 -9.35 7.36 -19.41
C THR A 72 -9.57 8.31 -18.22
N PRO A 73 -10.70 9.06 -18.19
CA PRO A 73 -11.00 9.90 -17.04
C PRO A 73 -11.10 9.02 -15.80
N LEU A 74 -10.41 9.40 -14.72
CA LEU A 74 -10.42 8.66 -13.45
C LEU A 74 -11.80 8.74 -12.79
N THR A 75 -12.21 7.66 -12.13
CA THR A 75 -13.46 7.65 -11.35
C THR A 75 -13.31 8.43 -10.05
N LYS A 76 -14.42 8.80 -9.42
CA LYS A 76 -14.41 9.49 -8.11
C LYS A 76 -13.70 8.64 -7.06
N GLU A 77 -13.90 7.32 -7.10
CA GLU A 77 -13.35 6.34 -6.18
C GLU A 77 -11.84 6.18 -6.37
N ASP A 78 -11.35 6.21 -7.61
CA ASP A 78 -9.91 6.18 -7.90
C ASP A 78 -9.21 7.42 -7.33
N ILE A 79 -9.80 8.60 -7.55
CA ILE A 79 -9.28 9.86 -7.02
C ILE A 79 -9.33 9.84 -5.48
N GLY A 80 -10.43 9.33 -4.91
CA GLY A 80 -10.62 9.13 -3.47
C GLY A 80 -9.51 8.29 -2.85
N ARG A 81 -9.27 7.08 -3.37
CA ARG A 81 -8.21 6.18 -2.91
C ARG A 81 -6.84 6.83 -3.02
N ALA A 82 -6.51 7.41 -4.16
CA ALA A 82 -5.21 8.06 -4.37
C ALA A 82 -4.98 9.23 -3.40
N THR A 83 -6.02 10.03 -3.15
CA THR A 83 -5.95 11.14 -2.19
C THR A 83 -5.72 10.64 -0.77
N TRP A 84 -6.47 9.61 -0.34
CA TRP A 84 -6.30 9.02 0.99
C TRP A 84 -4.92 8.39 1.17
N THR A 85 -4.40 7.69 0.16
CA THR A 85 -3.03 7.17 0.18
C THR A 85 -2.02 8.30 0.35
N LEU A 86 -2.16 9.40 -0.38
CA LEU A 86 -1.29 10.58 -0.22
C LEU A 86 -1.35 11.14 1.20
N LEU A 87 -2.57 11.41 1.70
CA LEU A 87 -2.78 12.01 3.02
C LEU A 87 -2.22 11.13 4.15
N HIS A 88 -2.50 9.83 4.12
CA HIS A 88 -1.97 8.91 5.12
C HIS A 88 -0.45 8.74 5.02
N SER A 89 0.12 8.79 3.81
CA SER A 89 1.58 8.75 3.63
C SER A 89 2.25 9.98 4.23
N ILE A 90 1.68 11.17 4.00
CA ILE A 90 2.18 12.41 4.62
C ILE A 90 2.05 12.33 6.14
N ALA A 91 0.89 11.91 6.66
CA ALA A 91 0.64 11.81 8.09
C ALA A 91 1.59 10.80 8.78
N ALA A 92 1.86 9.66 8.15
CA ALA A 92 2.76 8.63 8.67
C ALA A 92 4.22 9.09 8.74
N GLN A 93 4.61 10.07 7.92
CA GLN A 93 5.96 10.64 7.92
C GLN A 93 6.02 12.02 8.60
N PHE A 94 4.89 12.50 9.15
CA PHE A 94 4.84 13.79 9.81
C PHE A 94 5.58 13.70 11.16
N PRO A 95 6.53 14.59 11.45
CA PRO A 95 7.35 14.47 12.64
C PRO A 95 6.57 14.74 13.92
N ASP A 96 6.94 14.08 15.02
CA ASP A 96 6.34 14.29 16.35
C ASP A 96 6.47 15.74 16.84
N GLN A 97 7.57 16.40 16.46
CA GLN A 97 7.83 17.82 16.75
C GLN A 97 7.96 18.64 15.45
N PRO A 98 6.84 19.03 14.83
CA PRO A 98 6.87 19.75 13.57
C PRO A 98 7.21 21.22 13.78
N THR A 99 7.98 21.77 12.84
CA THR A 99 8.30 23.20 12.77
C THR A 99 7.03 24.03 12.57
N ARG A 100 7.11 25.34 12.88
CA ARG A 100 5.99 26.26 12.60
C ARG A 100 5.58 26.26 11.13
N GLN A 101 6.55 26.10 10.22
CA GLN A 101 6.27 26.05 8.79
C GLN A 101 5.51 24.77 8.42
N GLN A 102 5.99 23.60 8.84
CA GLN A 102 5.29 22.32 8.59
C GLN A 102 3.86 22.31 9.13
N LYS A 103 3.63 22.88 10.32
CA LYS A 103 2.26 23.02 10.87
C LYS A 103 1.37 23.90 9.99
N ARG A 104 1.92 24.97 9.41
CA ARG A 104 1.18 25.84 8.48
C ARG A 104 0.91 25.11 7.16
N ASP A 105 1.91 24.44 6.60
CA ASP A 105 1.80 23.74 5.33
C ASP A 105 0.79 22.60 5.41
N ALA A 106 0.76 21.83 6.50
CA ALA A 106 -0.22 20.77 6.69
C ALA A 106 -1.66 21.32 6.74
N LYS A 107 -1.87 22.47 7.42
CA LYS A 107 -3.17 23.14 7.45
C LYS A 107 -3.56 23.67 6.07
N GLU A 108 -2.62 24.30 5.37
CA GLU A 108 -2.86 24.84 4.03
C GLU A 108 -3.15 23.73 3.03
N LEU A 109 -2.44 22.60 3.10
CA LEU A 109 -2.71 21.42 2.28
C LEU A 109 -4.17 20.98 2.41
N MET A 110 -4.66 20.83 3.64
CA MET A 110 -6.05 20.45 3.89
C MET A 110 -7.04 21.51 3.36
N ALA A 111 -6.75 22.79 3.57
CA ALA A 111 -7.57 23.88 3.06
C ALA A 111 -7.60 23.90 1.52
N ILE A 112 -6.48 23.63 0.84
CA ILE A 112 -6.40 23.53 -0.62
C ILE A 112 -7.21 22.34 -1.12
N ILE A 113 -7.04 21.17 -0.51
CA ILE A 113 -7.80 19.96 -0.88
C ILE A 113 -9.30 20.24 -0.82
N SER A 114 -9.78 20.90 0.24
CA SER A 114 -11.21 21.21 0.36
C SER A 114 -11.77 22.13 -0.74
N ARG A 115 -10.92 22.93 -1.40
CA ARG A 115 -11.34 23.90 -2.44
C ARG A 115 -11.16 23.37 -3.85
N LEU A 116 -10.12 22.56 -4.07
CA LEU A 116 -9.70 22.11 -5.40
C LEU A 116 -10.03 20.64 -5.69
N TYR A 117 -10.70 19.95 -4.76
CA TYR A 117 -11.03 18.54 -4.99
C TYR A 117 -11.88 18.37 -6.26
N PRO A 118 -11.54 17.45 -7.19
CA PRO A 118 -12.22 17.33 -8.48
C PRO A 118 -13.70 16.90 -8.39
N CYS A 119 -14.13 16.35 -7.26
CA CYS A 119 -15.51 16.01 -6.96
C CYS A 119 -16.17 17.12 -6.13
N LYS A 120 -17.15 17.84 -6.70
CA LYS A 120 -17.79 19.00 -6.06
C LYS A 120 -18.45 18.68 -4.71
N GLU A 121 -19.33 17.68 -4.67
CA GLU A 121 -20.00 17.25 -3.43
C GLU A 121 -18.99 16.80 -2.36
N CYS A 122 -17.92 16.11 -2.79
CA CYS A 122 -16.84 15.70 -1.91
C CYS A 122 -16.05 16.91 -1.37
N ALA A 123 -15.77 17.91 -2.21
CA ALA A 123 -15.09 19.15 -1.84
C ALA A 123 -15.91 19.95 -0.82
N ASP A 124 -17.21 20.07 -1.04
CA ASP A 124 -18.12 20.76 -0.14
C ASP A 124 -18.21 20.02 1.21
N HIS A 125 -18.25 18.68 1.20
CA HIS A 125 -18.15 17.88 2.43
C HIS A 125 -16.80 18.06 3.15
N PHE A 126 -15.66 18.12 2.43
CA PHE A 126 -14.37 18.43 3.05
C PHE A 126 -14.37 19.78 3.76
N LYS A 127 -15.00 20.81 3.19
CA LYS A 127 -15.11 22.12 3.84
C LYS A 127 -15.93 22.06 5.12
N GLU A 128 -16.96 21.22 5.17
CA GLU A 128 -17.77 21.03 6.39
C GLU A 128 -16.97 20.33 7.48
N VAL A 129 -16.19 19.30 7.13
CA VAL A 129 -15.35 18.55 8.07
C VAL A 129 -14.21 19.40 8.65
N LEU A 130 -13.72 20.40 7.91
CA LEU A 130 -12.60 21.27 8.33
C LEU A 130 -13.04 22.53 9.09
N LYS A 131 -14.34 22.79 9.24
CA LYS A 131 -14.86 23.90 10.07
C LYS A 131 -14.75 23.56 11.55
#